data_AF-A0A674GBB9-F1
#
_entry.id   AF-A0A674GBB9-F1
#
_cell.length_a   1.000
_cell.length_b   1.000
_cell.length_c   1.000
_cell.angle_alpha   90.00
_cell.angle_beta   90.00
_cell.angle_gamma   90.00
#
_symmetry.space_group_name_H-M   'P 1'
#
loop_
_entity.id
_entity.type
_entity.pdbx_description
1 polymer ?
#
loop_
_entity_poly.entity_id
_entity_poly.type
_entity_poly.pdbx_seq_one_letter_code
_entity_poly.pdbx_strand_id
1 'polypeptide(L)'
;MNKFGYSLPYPQYFGGVSALTPDQYMKINGFPNEYWGWGGEDDDIATRVRLAGMKISRPPVSIGHYKMVKHKSDKGNEENPHRFDLLVRTQRTWTQDGMNSLSYALLARELRPLYTNLTADIGCDPRARPRAPQGGSASRFRQEMLRKSPRGDLPPLPPALPPARNASAAAAPGGNHSLAPPP
;
A
#
# COMPACT_ATOMS: atom_id res chain seq x y z
N MET A 1 4.18 6.55 18.86
CA MET A 1 5.17 7.26 18.01
C MET A 1 5.82 8.39 18.81
N ASN A 2 7.09 8.73 18.58
CA ASN A 2 7.81 9.76 19.34
C ASN A 2 7.11 11.14 19.34
N LYS A 3 6.45 11.52 18.23
CA LYS A 3 5.65 12.76 18.12
C LYS A 3 4.52 12.87 19.15
N PHE A 4 4.04 11.74 19.67
CA PHE A 4 2.97 11.67 20.67
C PHE A 4 3.47 11.18 22.04
N GLY A 5 4.77 11.35 22.33
CA GLY A 5 5.36 10.88 23.59
C GLY A 5 5.27 9.36 23.78
N TYR A 6 5.28 8.60 22.69
CA TYR A 6 5.11 7.13 22.68
C TYR A 6 3.78 6.62 23.26
N SER A 7 2.80 7.50 23.51
CA SER A 7 1.43 7.13 23.84
C SER A 7 0.54 7.06 22.60
N LEU A 8 -0.57 6.33 22.71
CA LEU A 8 -1.64 6.36 21.72
C LEU A 8 -2.44 7.67 21.87
N PRO A 9 -2.67 8.44 20.80
CA PRO A 9 -3.50 9.64 20.88
C PRO A 9 -4.93 9.35 21.35
N TYR A 10 -5.51 8.24 20.91
CA TYR A 10 -6.82 7.72 21.32
C TYR A 10 -6.94 6.22 20.99
N PRO A 11 -7.87 5.46 21.60
CA PRO A 11 -7.90 4.00 21.49
C PRO A 11 -8.16 3.46 20.08
N GLN A 12 -8.88 4.20 19.24
CA GLN A 12 -9.20 3.82 17.86
C GLN A 12 -8.12 4.23 16.85
N TYR A 13 -7.05 4.91 17.27
CA TYR A 13 -6.01 5.40 16.38
C TYR A 13 -5.40 4.28 15.52
N PHE A 14 -5.46 4.45 14.20
CA PHE A 14 -5.02 3.45 13.22
C PHE A 14 -4.00 3.99 12.21
N GLY A 15 -3.49 5.21 12.45
CA GLY A 15 -2.53 5.86 11.56
C GLY A 15 -1.07 5.47 11.77
N GLY A 16 -0.23 5.87 10.81
CA GLY A 16 1.21 5.62 10.82
C GLY A 16 1.60 4.33 10.10
N VAL A 17 1.59 3.19 10.81
CA VAL A 17 1.95 1.88 10.23
C VAL A 17 0.92 0.85 10.66
N SER A 18 0.26 0.26 9.67
CA SER A 18 -0.80 -0.74 9.84
C SER A 18 -0.59 -1.91 8.88
N ALA A 19 -1.06 -3.09 9.26
CA ALA A 19 -0.96 -4.31 8.47
C ALA A 19 -2.32 -5.00 8.39
N LEU A 20 -2.70 -5.43 7.19
CA LEU A 20 -3.92 -6.18 6.89
C LEU A 20 -3.53 -7.35 5.99
N THR A 21 -4.14 -8.52 6.19
CA THR A 21 -4.07 -9.58 5.18
C THR A 21 -4.86 -9.15 3.93
N PRO A 22 -4.59 -9.74 2.75
CA PRO A 22 -5.39 -9.47 1.55
C PRO A 22 -6.90 -9.66 1.79
N ASP A 23 -7.28 -10.71 2.51
CA ASP A 23 -8.69 -10.98 2.83
C ASP A 23 -9.28 -9.91 3.76
N GLN A 24 -8.53 -9.47 4.78
CA GLN A 24 -8.99 -8.39 5.67
C GLN A 24 -9.15 -7.08 4.90
N TYR A 25 -8.20 -6.77 4.01
CA TYR A 25 -8.25 -5.58 3.17
C TYR A 25 -9.45 -5.60 2.21
N MET A 26 -9.70 -6.72 1.54
CA MET A 26 -10.87 -6.86 0.66
C MET A 26 -12.18 -6.86 1.44
N LYS A 27 -12.22 -7.44 2.65
CA LYS A 27 -13.42 -7.44 3.52
C LYS A 27 -13.87 -6.04 3.91
N ILE A 28 -12.94 -5.08 4.02
CA ILE A 28 -13.25 -3.67 4.30
C ILE A 28 -13.48 -2.83 3.04
N ASN A 29 -13.55 -3.45 1.85
CA ASN A 29 -13.55 -2.76 0.56
C ASN A 29 -12.32 -1.84 0.39
N GLY A 30 -11.16 -2.24 0.93
CA GLY A 30 -9.96 -1.40 1.03
C GLY A 30 -10.18 -0.02 1.67
N PHE A 31 -9.41 0.96 1.22
CA PHE A 31 -9.33 2.30 1.83
C PHE A 31 -10.18 3.33 1.06
N PRO A 32 -10.69 4.38 1.71
CA PRO A 32 -11.51 5.41 1.06
C PRO A 32 -10.72 6.19 0.00
N ASN A 33 -11.36 6.54 -1.11
CA ASN A 33 -10.76 7.36 -2.18
C ASN A 33 -11.11 8.84 -2.06
N GLU A 34 -12.03 9.21 -1.16
CA GLU A 34 -12.53 10.59 -1.04
C GLU A 34 -11.66 11.50 -0.15
N TYR A 35 -10.60 11.00 0.47
CA TYR A 35 -9.71 11.82 1.31
C TYR A 35 -8.61 12.49 0.47
N TRP A 36 -8.86 13.73 0.05
CA TRP A 36 -7.89 14.60 -0.63
C TRP A 36 -7.36 15.64 0.37
N GLY A 37 -6.05 15.61 0.63
CA GLY A 37 -5.42 16.38 1.71
C GLY A 37 -5.30 15.59 3.01
N TRP A 38 -4.96 16.26 4.11
CA TRP A 38 -4.67 15.63 5.39
C TRP A 38 -5.92 15.40 6.25
N GLY A 39 -6.06 14.17 6.76
CA GLY A 39 -6.77 13.86 7.99
C GLY A 39 -8.10 13.10 7.82
N GLY A 40 -8.32 12.16 8.73
CA GLY A 40 -9.58 11.42 8.92
C GLY A 40 -9.68 10.12 8.12
N GLU A 41 -8.78 9.85 7.19
CA GLU A 41 -8.75 8.63 6.39
C GLU A 41 -8.40 7.40 7.24
N ASP A 42 -7.44 7.54 8.16
CA ASP A 42 -7.05 6.47 9.08
C ASP A 42 -8.19 6.12 10.04
N ASP A 43 -8.99 7.11 10.45
CA ASP A 43 -10.16 6.94 11.32
C ASP A 43 -11.34 6.29 10.56
N ASP A 44 -11.50 6.61 9.28
CA ASP A 44 -12.44 5.92 8.38
C ASP A 44 -12.06 4.44 8.27
N ILE A 45 -10.78 4.14 8.01
CA ILE A 45 -10.28 2.76 7.95
C ILE A 45 -10.53 2.02 9.27
N ALA A 46 -10.23 2.65 10.43
CA ALA A 46 -10.53 2.07 11.74
C ALA A 46 -12.03 1.77 11.92
N THR A 47 -12.88 2.65 11.41
CA THR A 47 -14.33 2.47 11.40
C THR A 47 -14.75 1.30 10.52
N ARG A 48 -14.17 1.16 9.31
CA ARG A 48 -14.43 0.02 8.40
C ARG A 48 -14.02 -1.31 9.02
N VAL A 49 -12.86 -1.38 9.68
CA VAL A 49 -12.40 -2.57 10.41
C VAL A 49 -13.45 -3.00 11.45
N ARG A 50 -13.98 -2.06 12.22
CA ARG A 50 -15.05 -2.32 13.20
C ARG A 50 -16.35 -2.78 12.53
N LEU A 51 -16.77 -2.12 11.45
CA LEU A 51 -18.00 -2.45 10.71
C LEU A 51 -17.91 -3.85 10.06
N ALA A 52 -16.72 -4.27 9.63
CA ALA A 52 -16.45 -5.63 9.13
C ALA A 52 -16.34 -6.69 10.24
N GLY A 53 -16.62 -6.33 11.50
CA GLY A 53 -16.59 -7.21 12.66
C GLY A 53 -15.17 -7.60 13.11
N MET A 54 -14.16 -6.83 12.72
CA MET A 54 -12.76 -7.07 13.07
C MET A 54 -12.31 -6.16 14.22
N LYS A 55 -11.17 -6.50 14.85
CA LYS A 55 -10.57 -5.74 15.96
C LYS A 55 -9.15 -5.33 15.60
N ILE A 56 -8.74 -4.16 16.10
CA ILE A 56 -7.37 -3.67 15.96
C ILE A 56 -6.50 -4.38 17.01
N SER A 57 -5.52 -5.15 16.55
CA SER A 57 -4.46 -5.71 17.39
C SER A 57 -3.23 -4.79 17.37
N ARG A 58 -2.51 -4.70 18.50
CA ARG A 58 -1.33 -3.84 18.63
C ARG A 58 -0.21 -4.58 19.36
N PRO A 59 1.06 -4.39 18.95
CA PRO A 59 2.19 -4.91 19.71
C PRO A 59 2.27 -4.22 21.09
N PRO A 60 2.91 -4.86 22.07
CA PRO A 60 3.19 -4.23 23.36
C PRO A 60 3.96 -2.92 23.21
N VAL A 61 3.67 -1.96 24.09
CA VAL A 61 4.32 -0.62 24.07
C VAL A 61 5.84 -0.73 24.16
N SER A 62 6.37 -1.72 24.88
CA SER A 62 7.82 -1.97 25.02
C SER A 62 8.55 -2.19 23.69
N ILE A 63 7.87 -2.69 22.66
CA ILE A 63 8.45 -2.96 21.34
C ILE A 63 7.79 -2.16 20.20
N GLY A 64 6.63 -1.55 20.44
CA GLY A 64 5.83 -0.81 19.45
C GLY A 64 6.28 0.65 19.22
N HIS A 65 7.54 0.98 19.45
CA HIS A 65 8.03 2.36 19.36
C HIS A 65 8.45 2.73 17.93
N TYR A 66 7.82 3.78 17.40
CA TYR A 66 8.17 4.36 16.09
C TYR A 66 8.78 5.76 16.24
N LYS A 67 9.81 6.04 15.44
CA LYS A 67 10.46 7.35 15.33
C LYS A 67 10.10 8.00 13.99
N MET A 68 9.43 9.14 14.05
CA MET A 68 9.13 9.93 12.85
C MET A 68 10.40 10.61 12.34
N VAL A 69 10.69 10.45 11.05
CA VAL A 69 11.70 11.25 10.35
C VAL A 69 11.16 12.67 10.21
N LYS A 70 11.94 13.66 10.66
CA LYS A 70 11.52 15.07 10.63
C LYS A 70 11.36 15.54 9.20
N HIS A 71 10.22 16.13 8.88
CA HIS A 71 9.91 16.78 7.60
C HIS A 71 9.06 18.04 7.87
N LYS A 72 9.03 18.95 6.91
CA LYS A 72 8.08 20.08 6.90
C LYS A 72 6.75 19.59 6.33
N SER A 73 5.67 20.33 6.55
CA SER A 73 4.39 20.00 5.91
C SER A 73 4.56 19.94 4.38
N ASP A 74 4.10 18.85 3.78
CA ASP A 74 4.19 18.63 2.35
C ASP A 74 3.07 19.38 1.62
N LYS A 75 3.39 19.95 0.46
CA LYS A 75 2.41 20.59 -0.43
C LYS A 75 1.42 19.54 -0.94
N GLY A 76 0.12 19.83 -0.92
CA GLY A 76 -0.93 18.86 -1.24
C GLY A 76 -1.41 18.04 -0.03
N ASN A 77 -0.76 18.20 1.13
CA ASN A 77 -1.18 17.62 2.40
C ASN A 77 -1.78 18.70 3.33
N GLU A 78 -2.39 19.74 2.74
CA GLU A 78 -3.15 20.73 3.51
C GLU A 78 -4.33 20.04 4.20
N GLU A 79 -4.72 20.56 5.37
CA GLU A 79 -5.82 19.99 6.13
C GLU A 79 -7.11 19.94 5.30
N ASN A 80 -7.72 18.77 5.21
CA ASN A 80 -8.97 18.60 4.50
C ASN A 80 -10.11 19.23 5.33
N PRO A 81 -10.79 20.28 4.82
CA PRO A 81 -11.86 20.95 5.55
C PRO A 81 -13.11 20.06 5.70
N HIS A 82 -13.23 19.01 4.89
CA HIS A 82 -14.36 18.08 4.86
C HIS A 82 -14.10 16.78 5.63
N ARG A 83 -12.96 16.65 6.32
CA ARG A 83 -12.56 15.39 7.00
C ARG A 83 -13.61 14.84 7.97
N PHE A 84 -14.28 15.71 8.72
CA PHE A 84 -15.32 15.31 9.67
C PHE A 84 -16.62 14.90 8.96
N ASP A 85 -16.99 15.60 7.89
CA ASP A 85 -18.16 15.25 7.09
C ASP A 85 -17.98 13.88 6.41
N LEU A 86 -16.78 13.61 5.91
CA LEU A 86 -16.41 12.30 5.35
C LEU A 86 -16.51 11.21 6.41
N LEU A 87 -15.92 11.43 7.59
CA LEU A 87 -15.90 10.45 8.67
C LEU A 87 -17.30 10.09 9.19
N VAL A 88 -18.22 11.06 9.24
CA VAL A 88 -19.63 10.81 9.59
C VAL A 88 -20.33 9.94 8.55
N ARG A 89 -19.94 10.06 7.28
CA ARG A 89 -20.56 9.33 6.15
C ARG A 89 -20.05 7.91 6.00
N THR A 90 -18.88 7.57 6.57
CA THR A 90 -18.23 6.24 6.44
C THR A 90 -19.21 5.08 6.62
N GLN A 91 -20.07 5.12 7.65
CA GLN A 91 -21.03 4.03 7.92
C GLN A 91 -21.97 3.73 6.75
N ARG A 92 -22.24 4.72 5.90
CA ARG A 92 -23.14 4.62 4.74
C ARG A 92 -22.38 4.39 3.43
N THR A 93 -21.18 4.95 3.30
CA THR A 93 -20.46 5.02 2.03
C THR A 93 -19.36 3.97 1.87
N TRP A 94 -18.91 3.29 2.94
CA TRP A 94 -17.73 2.41 2.87
C TRP A 94 -17.85 1.23 1.90
N THR A 95 -19.06 0.77 1.60
CA THR A 95 -19.32 -0.29 0.60
C THR A 95 -19.36 0.23 -0.84
N GLN A 96 -19.43 1.55 -1.03
CA GLN A 96 -19.53 2.21 -2.34
C GLN A 96 -18.24 2.94 -2.71
N ASP A 97 -17.50 3.44 -1.71
CA ASP A 97 -16.19 4.07 -1.88
C ASP A 97 -15.07 3.17 -1.32
N GLY A 98 -14.21 2.68 -2.21
CA GLY A 98 -13.04 1.90 -1.83
C GLY A 98 -12.39 1.20 -3.02
N MET A 99 -11.98 -0.05 -2.85
CA MET A 99 -11.35 -0.84 -3.90
C MET A 99 -12.24 -1.05 -5.13
N ASN A 100 -13.55 -1.13 -4.91
CA ASN A 100 -14.52 -1.28 -6.00
C ASN A 100 -14.74 0.00 -6.83
N SER A 101 -14.33 1.17 -6.33
CA SER A 101 -14.47 2.47 -7.00
C SER A 101 -13.14 3.14 -7.34
N LEU A 102 -12.01 2.50 -6.98
CA LEU A 102 -10.67 3.02 -7.23
C LEU A 102 -10.42 3.19 -8.73
N SER A 103 -10.12 4.42 -9.14
CA SER A 103 -9.77 4.79 -10.51
C SER A 103 -8.38 5.43 -10.54
N TYR A 104 -7.49 4.87 -11.35
CA TYR A 104 -6.15 5.43 -11.58
C TYR A 104 -5.62 5.00 -12.95
N ALA A 105 -4.61 5.72 -13.45
CA ALA A 105 -3.82 5.30 -14.60
C ALA A 105 -2.36 5.08 -14.18
N LEU A 106 -1.84 3.88 -14.40
CA LEU A 106 -0.41 3.60 -14.20
C LEU A 106 0.39 4.28 -15.32
N LEU A 107 1.28 5.20 -14.94
CA LEU A 107 2.12 5.95 -15.89
C LEU A 107 3.49 5.27 -16.08
N ALA A 108 4.07 4.74 -15.00
CA ALA A 108 5.37 4.08 -15.04
C ALA A 108 5.49 3.00 -13.96
N ARG A 109 6.24 1.94 -14.28
CA ARG A 109 6.64 0.87 -13.36
C ARG A 109 8.14 0.61 -13.51
N GLU A 110 8.89 0.85 -12.45
CA GLU A 110 10.35 0.69 -12.45
C GLU A 110 10.80 -0.25 -11.34
N LEU A 111 11.44 -1.34 -11.72
CA LEU A 111 12.07 -2.27 -10.78
C LEU A 111 13.43 -1.69 -10.37
N ARG A 112 13.65 -1.51 -9.07
CA ARG A 112 14.93 -1.12 -8.48
C ARG A 112 15.44 -2.24 -7.57
N PRO A 113 16.75 -2.29 -7.26
CA PRO A 113 17.31 -3.34 -6.42
C PRO A 113 16.66 -3.47 -5.03
N LEU A 114 16.15 -2.36 -4.47
CA LEU A 114 15.61 -2.32 -3.10
C LEU A 114 14.09 -2.05 -3.03
N TYR A 115 13.45 -1.66 -4.14
CA TYR A 115 12.02 -1.33 -4.17
C TYR A 115 11.47 -1.33 -5.60
N THR A 116 10.14 -1.37 -5.74
CA THR A 116 9.47 -1.09 -7.03
C THR A 116 8.85 0.29 -6.96
N ASN A 117 9.17 1.15 -7.93
CA ASN A 117 8.52 2.46 -8.07
C ASN A 117 7.31 2.31 -9.02
N LEU A 118 6.13 2.69 -8.52
CA LEU A 118 4.92 2.82 -9.31
C LEU A 118 4.52 4.29 -9.34
N THR A 119 4.51 4.89 -10.52
CA THR A 119 3.98 6.24 -10.73
C THR A 119 2.58 6.12 -11.29
N ALA A 120 1.58 6.61 -10.55
CA ALA A 120 0.18 6.56 -10.93
C ALA A 120 -0.43 7.98 -10.98
N ASP A 121 -1.33 8.18 -11.95
CA ASP A 121 -2.25 9.31 -12.00
C ASP A 121 -3.55 8.90 -11.31
N ILE A 122 -3.86 9.53 -10.19
CA ILE A 122 -5.06 9.26 -9.38
C ILE A 122 -6.20 10.27 -9.65
N GLY A 123 -6.06 11.11 -10.67
CA GLY A 123 -7.03 12.14 -11.01
C GLY A 123 -6.89 13.41 -10.17
N CYS A 124 -7.99 14.16 -10.05
CA CYS A 124 -8.07 15.43 -9.33
C CYS A 124 -9.14 15.33 -8.24
N ASP A 125 -8.99 16.11 -7.16
CA ASP A 125 -10.04 16.24 -6.14
C ASP A 125 -11.35 16.70 -6.79
N PRO A 126 -12.41 15.87 -6.79
CA PRO A 126 -13.68 16.19 -7.43
C PRO A 126 -14.39 17.38 -6.79
N ARG A 127 -14.00 17.79 -5.57
CA ARG A 127 -14.57 18.93 -4.84
C ARG A 127 -13.73 20.19 -4.97
N ALA A 128 -12.54 20.11 -5.56
CA ALA A 128 -11.78 21.31 -5.85
C ALA A 128 -12.58 22.19 -6.82
N ARG A 129 -12.78 23.46 -6.46
CA ARG A 129 -13.43 24.42 -7.36
C ARG A 129 -12.66 24.43 -8.69
N PRO A 130 -13.33 24.52 -9.86
CA PRO A 130 -12.65 24.72 -11.12
C PRO A 130 -11.78 25.97 -10.98
N ARG A 131 -10.45 25.78 -10.94
CA ARG A 131 -9.56 26.91 -11.15
C ARG A 131 -9.79 27.36 -12.59
N ALA A 132 -9.98 28.66 -12.80
CA ALA A 132 -9.86 29.27 -14.11
C ALA A 132 -8.64 28.68 -14.84
N PRO A 133 -8.67 28.45 -16.16
CA PRO A 133 -7.69 27.64 -16.86
C PRO A 133 -6.28 28.21 -16.67
N GLN A 134 -5.58 27.72 -15.65
CA GLN A 134 -4.16 27.88 -15.50
C GLN A 134 -3.56 26.68 -16.21
N GLY A 135 -3.24 26.86 -17.48
CA GLY A 135 -2.56 25.86 -18.28
C GLY A 135 -1.33 25.33 -17.55
N GLY A 136 -1.26 24.01 -17.37
CA GLY A 136 0.03 23.32 -17.30
C GLY A 136 0.59 22.97 -15.93
N SER A 137 -0.21 22.52 -14.94
CA SER A 137 0.37 21.85 -13.76
C SER A 137 0.27 20.33 -13.84
N ALA A 138 -0.93 19.74 -13.82
CA ALA A 138 -1.10 18.28 -13.87
C ALA A 138 -0.63 17.66 -15.20
N SER A 139 -0.98 18.29 -16.34
CA SER A 139 -0.51 17.87 -17.68
C SER A 139 1.01 18.02 -17.84
N ARG A 140 1.61 19.03 -17.21
CA ARG A 140 3.05 19.29 -17.30
C ARG A 140 3.85 18.36 -16.38
N PHE A 141 3.35 18.07 -15.18
CA PHE A 141 3.89 17.03 -14.30
C PHE A 141 3.79 15.64 -14.97
N ARG A 142 2.63 15.33 -15.57
CA ARG A 142 2.43 14.10 -16.36
C ARG A 142 3.40 14.01 -17.53
N GLN A 143 3.58 15.09 -18.31
CA GLN A 143 4.58 15.13 -19.40
C GLN A 143 6.03 15.07 -18.90
N GLU A 144 6.34 15.68 -17.75
CA GLU A 144 7.68 15.66 -17.15
C GLU A 144 8.04 14.26 -16.64
N MET A 145 7.10 13.57 -15.99
CA MET A 145 7.27 12.19 -15.54
C MET A 145 7.42 11.22 -16.71
N LEU A 146 6.65 11.40 -17.80
CA LEU A 146 6.82 10.60 -19.03
C LEU A 146 8.16 10.87 -19.73
N ARG A 147 8.73 12.08 -19.59
CA ARG A 147 10.06 12.43 -20.13
C ARG A 147 11.22 11.86 -19.32
N LYS A 148 11.08 11.71 -18.01
CA LYS A 148 12.12 11.17 -17.11
C LYS A 148 12.16 9.63 -17.09
N SER A 149 12.02 8.98 -18.24
CA SER A 149 12.46 7.59 -18.37
C SER A 149 13.97 7.53 -18.07
N PRO A 150 14.45 6.71 -17.12
CA PRO A 150 15.87 6.59 -16.88
C PRO A 150 16.48 5.84 -18.06
N ARG A 151 17.04 6.58 -19.02
CA ARG A 151 18.18 6.09 -19.78
C ARG A 151 19.38 6.10 -18.83
N GLY A 152 19.40 5.13 -17.92
CA GLY A 152 20.60 4.78 -17.19
C GLY A 152 21.29 3.69 -17.98
N ASP A 153 22.45 3.99 -18.55
CA ASP A 153 23.35 2.99 -19.09
C ASP A 153 23.59 1.94 -18.01
N LEU A 154 23.04 0.74 -18.22
CA LEU A 154 23.33 -0.41 -17.38
C LEU A 154 24.79 -0.81 -17.64
N PRO A 155 25.62 -1.05 -16.62
CA PRO A 155 26.90 -1.71 -16.84
C PRO A 155 26.65 -3.10 -17.46
N PRO A 156 27.54 -3.58 -18.35
CA PRO A 156 27.34 -4.85 -19.03
C PRO A 156 27.19 -6.00 -18.03
N LEU A 157 26.24 -6.89 -18.28
CA LEU A 157 25.97 -8.08 -17.48
C LEU A 157 27.24 -8.96 -17.40
N PRO A 158 27.52 -9.59 -16.25
CA PRO A 158 28.58 -10.59 -16.15
C PRO A 158 28.25 -11.81 -17.03
N PRO A 159 29.26 -12.54 -17.54
CA PRO A 159 29.04 -13.68 -18.43
C PRO A 159 28.21 -14.77 -17.73
N ALA A 160 27.32 -15.38 -18.51
CA ALA A 160 26.37 -16.38 -18.06
C ALA A 160 27.06 -17.58 -17.37
N LEU A 161 26.51 -17.99 -16.23
CA LEU A 161 26.87 -19.26 -15.59
C LEU A 161 26.52 -20.43 -16.53
N PRO A 162 27.35 -21.49 -16.56
CA PRO A 162 27.10 -22.63 -17.44
C PRO A 162 25.81 -23.37 -17.04
N PRO A 163 25.10 -23.98 -18.00
CA PRO A 163 23.84 -24.67 -17.72
C PRO A 163 24.05 -25.87 -16.78
N ALA A 164 23.14 -26.00 -15.82
CA ALA A 164 23.08 -27.14 -14.91
C ALA A 164 22.91 -28.44 -15.70
N ARG A 165 23.74 -29.44 -15.40
CA ARG A 165 23.63 -30.79 -15.96
C ARG A 165 22.31 -31.42 -15.52
N ASN A 166 21.47 -31.81 -16.48
CA ASN A 166 20.31 -32.65 -16.27
C ASN A 166 20.73 -33.99 -15.63
N ALA A 167 20.26 -34.25 -14.42
CA ALA A 167 20.25 -35.59 -13.85
C ALA A 167 19.03 -36.34 -14.43
N SER A 168 19.29 -37.15 -15.46
CA SER A 168 18.34 -38.13 -15.98
C SER A 168 18.15 -39.25 -14.95
N ALA A 169 16.89 -39.58 -14.71
CA ALA A 169 16.45 -40.75 -13.95
C ALA A 169 17.09 -42.04 -14.50
N ALA A 170 17.50 -42.93 -13.59
CA ALA A 170 17.86 -44.30 -13.90
C ALA A 170 17.15 -45.25 -12.93
N ALA A 171 16.69 -46.34 -13.51
CA ALA A 171 15.69 -47.30 -13.04
C ALA A 171 16.08 -48.09 -11.78
N ALA A 172 15.04 -48.57 -11.10
CA ALA A 172 15.08 -49.64 -10.13
C ALA A 172 15.57 -50.97 -10.74
N PRO A 173 16.00 -51.91 -9.90
CA PRO A 173 15.42 -53.24 -9.97
C PRO A 173 14.96 -53.76 -8.61
N GLY A 174 13.90 -54.57 -8.65
CA GLY A 174 13.26 -55.18 -7.50
C GLY A 174 14.10 -56.23 -6.78
N GLY A 175 13.70 -56.49 -5.53
CA GLY A 175 14.19 -57.57 -4.70
C GLY A 175 13.18 -57.85 -3.60
N ASN A 176 12.50 -58.97 -3.73
CA ASN A 176 11.43 -59.49 -2.89
C ASN A 176 12.02 -60.07 -1.59
N HIS A 177 11.57 -59.65 -0.40
CA HIS A 177 11.66 -60.48 0.81
C HIS A 177 10.57 -60.13 1.82
N SER A 178 9.76 -61.15 2.10
CA SER A 178 8.78 -61.27 3.18
C SER A 178 9.50 -61.48 4.52
N LEU A 179 9.04 -60.83 5.62
CA LEU A 179 9.00 -61.37 6.99
C LEU A 179 8.34 -60.39 7.99
N ALA A 180 7.65 -60.98 8.97
CA ALA A 180 6.62 -60.46 9.89
C ALA A 180 7.08 -59.44 10.97
N PRO A 181 6.15 -58.78 11.71
CA PRO A 181 6.47 -57.86 12.81
C PRO A 181 6.53 -58.59 14.18
N PRO A 182 7.33 -58.11 15.15
CA PRO A 182 6.77 -57.60 16.43
C PRO A 182 7.71 -56.62 17.20
N PRO A 183 7.44 -56.22 18.45
CA PRO A 183 6.19 -56.27 19.24
C PRO A 183 5.48 -54.91 19.42
#